data_AF-A0A151RES5-F1
#
_entry.id   AF-A0A151RES5-F1
#
_cell.length_a   1.000
_cell.length_b   1.000
_cell.length_c   1.000
_cell.angle_alpha   90.00
_cell.angle_beta   90.00
_cell.angle_gamma   90.00
#
_symmetry.space_group_name_H-M   'P 1'
#
loop_
_entity.id
_entity.type
_entity.pdbx_description
1 polymer ?
#
loop_
_entity_poly.entity_id
_entity_poly.type
_entity_poly.pdbx_seq_one_letter_code
_entity_poly.pdbx_strand_id
1 'polypeptide(L)'
;SGTVVLSPNISLYNVLYDHKTLRKIGIAKAQNGLYVMDSLTHKDSSSLATLNTASVTFTSKIDTSSLWHFRLGHPSGQCYSHIQKQYPFVSSFNTCDFCHFSKQKKFPFNNNTTISTNVLDLIHVDIWGPYATPSVLGHK
;
A
#
# COMPACT_ATOMS: atom_id res chain seq x y z
N SER A 1 -13.48 -4.75 18.88
CA SER A 1 -13.17 -4.55 20.31
C SER A 1 -14.21 -5.29 21.11
N GLY A 2 -13.77 -6.07 22.08
CA GLY A 2 -14.67 -6.89 22.89
C GLY A 2 -14.13 -7.04 24.30
N THR A 3 -15.03 -7.32 25.22
CA THR A 3 -14.70 -7.73 26.58
C THR A 3 -14.46 -9.23 26.57
N VAL A 4 -13.31 -9.69 27.06
CA VAL A 4 -13.05 -11.12 27.25
C VAL A 4 -13.07 -11.44 28.73
N VAL A 5 -14.05 -12.25 29.11
CA VAL A 5 -14.22 -12.75 30.47
C VAL A 5 -13.33 -13.99 30.61
N LEU A 6 -12.32 -13.90 31.46
CA LEU A 6 -11.37 -14.98 31.76
C LEU A 6 -11.82 -15.81 32.98
N SER A 7 -12.53 -15.17 33.90
CA SER A 7 -13.18 -15.82 35.05
C SER A 7 -14.38 -14.96 35.50
N PRO A 8 -15.26 -15.45 36.39
CA PRO A 8 -16.43 -14.70 36.85
C PRO A 8 -16.10 -13.30 37.40
N ASN A 9 -14.86 -13.10 37.86
CA ASN A 9 -14.40 -11.83 38.44
C ASN A 9 -13.29 -11.15 37.62
N ILE A 10 -12.85 -11.73 36.50
CA ILE A 10 -11.73 -11.20 35.71
C ILE A 10 -12.19 -11.01 34.27
N SER A 11 -12.33 -9.76 33.87
CA SER A 11 -12.67 -9.34 32.51
C SER A 11 -11.59 -8.43 31.97
N LEU A 12 -11.10 -8.71 30.77
CA LEU A 12 -10.22 -7.82 30.04
C LEU A 12 -11.04 -6.98 29.06
N TYR A 13 -10.89 -5.67 29.15
CA TYR A 13 -11.52 -4.71 28.26
C TYR A 13 -10.53 -4.25 27.19
N ASN A 14 -11.04 -3.81 26.03
CA ASN A 14 -10.24 -3.20 24.96
C ASN A 14 -9.14 -4.13 24.39
N VAL A 15 -9.39 -5.44 24.37
CA VAL A 15 -8.43 -6.40 23.84
C VAL A 15 -8.70 -6.68 22.36
N LEU A 16 -7.62 -6.66 21.58
CA LEU A 16 -7.63 -7.07 20.18
C LEU A 16 -7.14 -8.52 20.09
N TYR A 17 -7.89 -9.35 19.37
CA TYR A 17 -7.56 -10.75 19.09
C TYR A 17 -7.53 -10.96 17.58
N ASP A 18 -6.65 -11.86 17.16
CA ASP A 18 -6.69 -12.40 15.81
C ASP A 18 -7.90 -13.35 15.71
N HIS A 19 -8.82 -13.05 14.81
CA HIS A 19 -10.05 -13.83 14.64
C HIS A 19 -9.79 -15.26 14.14
N LYS A 20 -8.66 -15.53 13.49
CA LYS A 20 -8.34 -16.87 12.98
C LYS A 20 -7.69 -17.75 14.03
N THR A 21 -6.77 -17.19 14.81
CA THR A 21 -5.97 -17.96 15.79
C THR A 21 -6.47 -17.80 17.23
N LEU A 22 -7.41 -16.88 17.47
CA LEU A 22 -7.88 -16.46 18.79
C LEU A 22 -6.74 -15.99 19.73
N ARG A 23 -5.55 -15.73 19.17
CA ARG A 23 -4.41 -15.24 19.95
C ARG A 23 -4.63 -13.75 20.24
N LYS A 24 -4.32 -13.36 21.48
CA LYS A 24 -4.30 -11.95 21.88
C LYS A 24 -3.21 -11.23 21.08
N ILE A 25 -3.60 -10.19 20.35
CA ILE A 25 -2.68 -9.29 19.64
C ILE A 25 -2.17 -8.23 20.61
N GLY A 26 -3.06 -7.63 21.42
CA GLY A 26 -2.70 -6.56 22.34
C GLY A 26 -3.90 -5.87 23.00
N ILE A 27 -3.64 -4.85 23.81
CA ILE A 27 -4.67 -3.97 24.39
C ILE A 27 -4.62 -2.64 23.60
N ALA A 28 -5.76 -2.14 23.17
CA ALA A 28 -5.84 -0.90 22.41
C ALA A 28 -7.06 -0.06 22.78
N LYS A 29 -6.84 1.21 23.11
CA LYS A 29 -7.90 2.15 23.47
C LYS A 29 -8.52 2.77 22.21
N ALA A 30 -9.84 2.78 22.13
CA ALA A 30 -10.53 3.51 21.06
C ALA A 30 -10.49 5.02 21.33
N GLN A 31 -9.95 5.80 20.39
CA GLN A 31 -9.93 7.25 20.41
C GLN A 31 -10.27 7.78 19.01
N ASN A 32 -11.33 8.59 18.91
CA ASN A 32 -11.79 9.20 17.66
C ASN A 32 -11.99 8.20 16.50
N GLY A 33 -12.48 6.99 16.81
CA GLY A 33 -12.71 5.93 15.81
C GLY A 33 -11.46 5.11 15.42
N LEU A 34 -10.30 5.40 16.02
CA LEU A 34 -9.05 4.65 15.84
C LEU A 34 -8.70 3.88 17.11
N TYR A 35 -8.12 2.69 16.99
CA TYR A 35 -7.60 1.93 18.13
C TYR A 35 -6.11 2.23 18.34
N VAL A 36 -5.80 2.92 19.43
CA VAL A 36 -4.44 3.27 19.83
C VAL A 36 -3.91 2.16 20.73
N MET A 37 -2.87 1.45 20.28
CA MET A 37 -2.18 0.46 21.11
C MET A 37 -1.32 1.16 22.14
N ASP A 38 -1.48 0.81 23.41
CA ASP A 38 -0.55 1.24 24.45
C ASP A 38 0.78 0.54 24.17
N SER A 39 1.72 1.25 23.55
CA SER A 39 3.10 0.81 23.44
C SER A 39 3.60 0.61 24.85
N LEU A 40 3.90 -0.64 25.23
CA LEU A 40 4.61 -0.91 26.46
C LEU A 40 6.00 -0.28 26.31
N THR A 41 6.13 0.98 26.72
CA THR A 41 7.43 1.53 27.06
C THR A 41 7.89 0.74 28.28
N HIS A 42 8.60 -0.36 28.05
CA HIS A 42 9.32 -1.07 29.09
C HIS A 42 10.29 -0.06 29.71
N LYS A 43 9.90 0.48 30.88
CA LYS A 43 10.72 1.31 31.75
C LYS A 43 11.41 0.45 32.82
N ASP A 44 11.68 -0.81 32.49
CA ASP A 44 12.30 -1.74 33.42
C ASP A 44 13.75 -1.97 33.03
N SER A 45 14.62 -1.38 33.84
CA SER A 45 16.03 -1.67 33.89
C SER A 45 16.24 -3.17 34.13
N SER A 46 17.14 -3.75 33.33
CA SER A 46 17.83 -5.04 33.49
C SER A 46 17.26 -6.31 32.82
N SER A 47 18.17 -6.98 32.11
CA SER A 47 18.19 -8.36 31.59
C SER A 47 17.61 -8.67 30.19
N LEU A 48 18.54 -8.68 29.24
CA LEU A 48 18.65 -9.53 28.03
C LEU A 48 17.58 -10.62 27.83
N ALA A 49 16.65 -10.36 26.90
CA ALA A 49 16.10 -11.39 26.02
C ALA A 49 15.80 -10.75 24.66
N THR A 50 16.69 -10.98 23.69
CA THR A 50 16.57 -10.55 22.30
C THR A 50 15.39 -11.27 21.64
N LEU A 51 14.19 -10.73 21.75
CA LEU A 51 13.09 -11.11 20.89
C LEU A 51 13.13 -10.20 19.66
N ASN A 52 13.67 -10.73 18.56
CA ASN A 52 13.53 -10.20 17.20
C ASN A 52 12.05 -10.23 16.77
N THR A 53 11.21 -9.45 17.44
CA THR A 53 9.95 -9.04 16.85
C THR A 53 10.31 -7.80 16.04
N ALA A 54 10.38 -7.95 14.72
CA ALA A 54 10.44 -6.81 13.83
C ALA A 54 9.18 -5.99 14.09
N SER A 55 9.25 -5.05 15.03
CA SER A 55 8.28 -3.99 15.15
C SER A 55 8.42 -3.21 13.86
N VAL A 56 7.56 -3.50 12.90
CA VAL A 56 7.30 -2.58 11.80
C VAL A 56 6.55 -1.41 12.44
N THR A 57 7.28 -0.61 13.23
CA THR A 57 6.90 0.75 13.51
C THR A 57 6.93 1.42 12.16
N PHE A 58 5.77 1.53 11.52
CA PHE A 58 5.57 2.41 10.38
C PHE A 58 5.61 3.86 10.88
N THR A 59 6.70 4.24 11.53
CA THR A 59 7.12 5.63 11.65
C THR A 59 7.78 6.01 10.34
N SER A 60 7.06 5.81 9.23
CA SER A 60 7.29 6.71 8.11
C SER A 60 7.00 8.08 8.71
N LYS A 61 8.04 8.92 8.87
CA LYS A 61 7.84 10.36 8.76
C LYS A 61 7.22 10.54 7.38
N ILE A 62 5.90 10.33 7.27
CA ILE A 62 5.16 10.70 6.08
C ILE A 62 5.40 12.18 6.05
N ASP A 63 6.22 12.60 5.10
CA ASP A 63 6.42 14.00 4.81
C ASP A 63 5.02 14.57 4.68
N THR A 64 4.58 15.31 5.71
CA THR A 64 3.21 15.83 5.79
C THR A 64 2.91 16.68 4.56
N SER A 65 3.98 17.22 3.98
CA SER A 65 4.00 17.94 2.71
C SER A 65 3.39 17.13 1.55
N SER A 66 3.68 15.83 1.50
CA SER A 66 3.27 14.91 0.43
C SER A 66 1.99 14.12 0.75
N LEU A 67 1.39 14.33 1.93
CA LEU A 67 0.19 13.60 2.36
C LEU A 67 -1.03 13.89 1.48
N TRP A 68 -1.20 15.15 1.06
CA TRP A 68 -2.26 15.53 0.12
C TRP A 68 -2.05 14.91 -1.27
N HIS A 69 -0.81 14.79 -1.73
CA HIS A 69 -0.50 14.12 -2.99
C HIS A 69 -0.96 12.66 -2.99
N PHE A 70 -0.78 11.94 -1.87
CA PHE A 70 -1.26 10.57 -1.72
C PHE A 70 -2.79 10.49 -1.65
N ARG A 71 -3.43 11.35 -0.84
CA ARG A 71 -4.90 11.37 -0.70
C ARG A 71 -5.64 11.69 -1.99
N LEU A 72 -5.03 12.52 -2.85
CA LEU A 72 -5.59 12.91 -4.14
C LEU A 72 -5.31 11.90 -5.27
N GLY A 73 -4.66 10.78 -4.97
CA GLY A 73 -4.42 9.72 -5.95
C GLY A 73 -3.29 10.04 -6.94
N HIS A 74 -2.19 10.62 -6.48
CA HIS A 74 -1.00 10.86 -7.29
C HIS A 74 -1.22 11.73 -8.55
N PRO A 75 -1.87 12.90 -8.43
CA PRO A 75 -2.10 13.78 -9.57
C PRO A 75 -0.76 14.26 -10.17
N SER A 76 -0.80 14.64 -11.46
CA SER A 76 0.36 15.26 -12.12
C SER A 76 0.78 16.55 -11.41
N GLY A 77 2.04 16.95 -11.53
CA GLY A 77 2.53 18.20 -10.93
C GLY A 77 1.74 19.44 -11.41
N GLN A 78 1.30 19.46 -12.67
CA GLN A 78 0.45 20.52 -13.22
C GLN A 78 -0.93 20.56 -12.54
N CYS A 79 -1.59 19.40 -12.44
CA CYS A 79 -2.87 19.28 -11.75
C CYS A 79 -2.74 19.67 -10.26
N TYR A 80 -1.68 19.22 -9.60
CA TYR A 80 -1.42 19.54 -8.19
C TYR A 80 -1.18 21.04 -7.97
N SER A 81 -0.46 21.70 -8.88
CA SER A 81 -0.26 23.16 -8.81
C SER A 81 -1.59 23.93 -8.90
N HIS A 82 -2.53 23.46 -9.73
CA HIS A 82 -3.86 24.06 -9.81
C HIS A 82 -4.64 23.87 -8.50
N ILE A 83 -4.59 22.68 -7.92
CA ILE A 83 -5.23 22.37 -6.62
C ILE A 83 -4.63 23.26 -5.52
N GLN A 84 -3.30 23.42 -5.48
CA GLN A 84 -2.63 24.26 -4.50
C GLN A 84 -3.03 25.74 -4.60
N LYS A 85 -3.29 26.26 -5.81
CA LYS A 85 -3.81 27.62 -6.00
C LYS A 85 -5.22 27.80 -5.44
N GLN A 86 -6.06 26.77 -5.53
CA GLN A 86 -7.43 26.80 -5.03
C GLN A 86 -7.52 26.51 -3.52
N TYR A 87 -6.59 25.71 -2.99
CA TYR A 87 -6.59 25.22 -1.62
C TYR A 87 -5.24 25.49 -0.92
N PRO A 88 -5.06 26.65 -0.28
CA PRO A 88 -3.78 27.07 0.31
C PRO A 88 -3.24 26.17 1.44
N PHE A 89 -4.10 25.32 2.02
CA PHE A 89 -3.70 24.33 3.03
C PHE A 89 -3.02 23.09 2.44
N VAL A 90 -3.05 22.93 1.11
CA VAL A 90 -2.35 21.86 0.40
C VAL A 90 -0.89 22.27 0.27
N SER A 91 -0.04 21.60 1.04
CA SER A 91 1.41 21.76 1.00
C SER A 91 2.01 21.28 -0.33
N SER A 92 3.16 21.83 -0.71
CA SER A 92 3.95 21.29 -1.83
C SER A 92 4.36 19.85 -1.56
N PHE A 93 4.52 19.02 -2.59
CA PHE A 93 5.03 17.67 -2.42
C PHE A 93 6.39 17.53 -3.08
N ASN A 94 7.22 16.64 -2.53
CA ASN A 94 8.54 16.32 -3.08
C ASN A 94 8.43 15.14 -4.07
N THR A 95 9.56 14.60 -4.49
CA THR A 95 9.62 13.40 -5.33
C THR A 95 8.80 12.27 -4.71
N CYS A 96 7.95 11.64 -5.52
CA CYS A 96 7.12 10.52 -5.11
C CYS A 96 7.56 9.24 -5.82
N ASP A 97 8.05 8.27 -5.07
CA ASP A 97 8.56 7.00 -5.60
C ASP A 97 7.51 6.27 -6.45
N PHE A 98 6.26 6.21 -5.98
CA PHE A 98 5.15 5.60 -6.73
C PHE A 98 4.93 6.27 -8.09
N CYS A 99 4.95 7.61 -8.14
CA CYS A 99 4.84 8.37 -9.38
C CYS A 99 6.04 8.12 -10.31
N HIS A 100 7.25 8.00 -9.76
CA HIS A 100 8.44 7.71 -10.53
C HIS A 100 8.36 6.33 -11.18
N PHE A 101 8.03 5.30 -10.40
CA PHE A 101 7.90 3.94 -10.90
C PHE A 101 6.73 3.81 -11.90
N SER A 102 5.60 4.47 -11.65
CA SER A 102 4.44 4.39 -12.54
C SER A 102 4.66 5.12 -13.87
N LYS A 103 5.55 6.12 -13.90
CA LYS A 103 5.88 6.89 -15.11
C LYS A 103 7.18 6.42 -15.77
N GLN A 104 7.86 5.44 -15.19
CA GLN A 104 9.08 4.90 -15.77
C GLN A 104 8.74 4.21 -17.09
N LYS A 105 9.25 4.76 -18.19
CA LYS A 105 9.11 4.13 -19.50
C LYS A 105 10.06 2.93 -19.57
N LYS A 106 9.59 1.84 -20.16
CA LYS A 106 10.48 0.75 -20.57
C LYS A 106 11.52 1.33 -21.54
N PHE A 107 12.78 0.95 -21.37
CA PHE A 107 13.80 1.27 -22.35
C PHE A 107 13.37 0.78 -23.75
N PRO A 108 13.83 1.44 -24.82
CA PRO A 108 13.62 0.93 -26.17
C PRO A 108 14.03 -0.54 -26.24
N PHE A 109 13.24 -1.35 -26.94
CA PHE A 109 13.65 -2.71 -27.23
C PHE A 109 14.94 -2.65 -28.07
N ASN A 110 15.87 -3.57 -27.80
CA ASN A 110 17.01 -3.75 -28.68
C ASN A 110 16.51 -4.08 -30.09
N ASN A 111 17.24 -3.65 -31.11
CA ASN A 111 16.93 -4.05 -32.47
C ASN A 111 16.97 -5.58 -32.57
N ASN A 112 15.86 -6.18 -33.01
CA ASN A 112 15.82 -7.61 -33.28
C ASN A 112 16.76 -7.93 -34.46
N THR A 113 17.61 -8.94 -34.29
CA THR A 113 18.52 -9.46 -35.32
C THR A 113 17.90 -10.62 -36.11
N THR A 114 16.64 -10.95 -35.84
CA THR A 114 15.90 -12.03 -36.50
C THR A 114 15.49 -11.60 -37.91
N ILE A 115 16.43 -11.75 -38.85
CA ILE A 115 16.24 -11.42 -40.27
C ILE A 115 16.26 -12.73 -41.05
N SER A 116 15.20 -12.97 -41.82
CA SER A 116 15.07 -14.11 -42.75
C SER A 116 15.82 -13.78 -44.03
N THR A 117 16.60 -14.73 -44.57
CA THR A 117 17.35 -14.54 -45.83
C THR A 117 16.63 -15.13 -47.04
N ASN A 118 15.78 -16.14 -46.84
CA ASN A 118 14.96 -16.74 -47.89
C ASN A 118 13.48 -16.54 -47.64
N VAL A 119 12.68 -16.89 -48.66
CA VAL A 119 11.22 -16.82 -48.63
C VAL A 119 10.71 -17.94 -47.72
N LEU A 120 9.84 -17.57 -46.77
CA LEU A 120 9.22 -18.45 -45.77
C LEU A 120 10.13 -19.02 -44.64
N ASP A 121 11.35 -18.49 -44.40
CA ASP A 121 12.13 -18.97 -43.24
C ASP A 121 11.54 -18.54 -41.89
N LEU A 122 10.73 -17.48 -41.86
CA LEU A 122 10.08 -16.97 -40.65
C LEU A 122 8.63 -16.56 -40.93
N ILE A 123 7.70 -17.21 -40.24
CA ILE A 123 6.26 -16.89 -40.29
C ILE A 123 5.83 -16.45 -38.89
N HIS A 124 5.37 -15.20 -38.77
CA HIS A 124 4.76 -14.68 -37.55
C HIS A 124 3.24 -14.77 -37.68
N VAL A 125 2.60 -15.58 -36.83
CA VAL A 125 1.14 -15.72 -36.79
C VAL A 125 0.66 -15.23 -35.44
N ASP A 126 -0.22 -14.24 -35.44
CA ASP A 126 -0.96 -13.86 -34.23
C ASP A 126 -2.18 -14.78 -34.08
N ILE A 127 -2.32 -15.41 -32.91
CA ILE A 127 -3.46 -16.27 -32.58
C ILE A 127 -4.61 -15.47 -31.94
N TRP A 128 -4.41 -14.19 -31.67
CA TRP A 128 -5.41 -13.33 -31.06
C TRP A 128 -6.30 -12.73 -32.14
N GLY A 129 -7.53 -13.23 -32.23
CA GLY A 129 -8.59 -12.69 -33.08
C GLY A 129 -9.67 -11.97 -32.27
N PRO A 130 -10.58 -11.23 -32.94
CA PRO A 130 -11.72 -10.60 -32.29
C PRO A 130 -12.50 -11.63 -31.46
N TYR A 131 -12.84 -11.25 -30.23
CA TYR A 131 -13.57 -12.12 -29.31
C TYR A 131 -14.92 -12.47 -29.93
N ALA A 132 -15.14 -13.76 -30.24
CA ALA A 132 -16.40 -14.22 -30.81
C ALA A 132 -17.57 -14.01 -29.84
N THR A 133 -17.29 -13.98 -28.54
CA THR A 133 -18.26 -13.69 -27.50
C THR A 133 -18.22 -12.22 -27.11
N PRO A 134 -19.30 -11.45 -27.34
CA PRO A 134 -19.39 -10.10 -26.84
C PRO A 134 -19.29 -10.12 -25.31
N SER A 135 -18.63 -9.11 -24.75
CA SER A 135 -18.59 -8.96 -23.29
C SER A 135 -20.01 -8.74 -22.75
N VAL A 136 -20.18 -8.89 -21.42
CA VAL A 136 -21.46 -8.60 -20.74
C VAL A 136 -21.96 -7.17 -21.02
N LEU A 137 -21.07 -6.25 -21.41
CA LEU A 137 -21.38 -4.87 -21.82
C LEU A 137 -21.41 -4.66 -23.34
N GLY A 138 -21.48 -5.72 -24.15
CA GLY A 138 -21.66 -5.65 -25.60
C GLY A 138 -20.47 -5.10 -26.40
N HIS A 139 -19.27 -5.06 -25.81
CA HIS A 139 -18.07 -4.64 -26.54
C HIS A 139 -17.55 -5.82 -27.37
N LYS A 140 -17.28 -5.57 -28.65
CA LYS A 140 -16.69 -6.51 -29.62
C LYS A 140 -15.23 -6.16 -29.87
#